data_AF-A0AB39ARM9-F1
#
_entry.id   AF-A0AB39ARM9-F1
#
_cell.length_a   1.000
_cell.length_b   1.000
_cell.length_c   1.000
_cell.angle_alpha   90.00
_cell.angle_beta   90.00
_cell.angle_gamma   90.00
#
_symmetry.space_group_name_H-M   'P 1'
#
loop_
_entity.id
_entity.type
_entity.pdbx_description
1 polymer ?
#
loop_
_entity_poly.entity_id
_entity_poly.type
_entity_poly.pdbx_seq_one_letter_code
_entity_poly.pdbx_strand_id
1 'polypeptide(L)'
;MSAIANFKKRRLAEKAKQNAVAETGKKLVDTMKGLADEAKETTALKLLAQLIGCDESKAIETAQQYVDQNIKHFDLGFDPAVEGEDKTAVAEVTLDEKGNIENIDVSPVEDATDELNESINTASNAAGDIESAADKASDAASDLAYQADDINAANSDLKDTVEELKKPSAAQESSNSKSKAKQKNSLKK
;
A
#
# COMPACT_ATOMS: atom_id res chain seq x y z
N MET A 1 -44.01 44.85 68.13
CA MET A 1 -42.97 43.80 68.17
C MET A 1 -43.23 42.72 67.10
N SER A 2 -42.93 42.97 65.80
CA SER A 2 -43.26 41.98 64.74
C SER A 2 -42.17 41.79 63.67
N ALA A 3 -41.37 42.80 63.36
CA ALA A 3 -40.32 42.70 62.32
C ALA A 3 -39.16 41.74 62.69
N ILE A 4 -38.71 41.76 63.95
CA ILE A 4 -37.58 40.93 64.42
C ILE A 4 -37.96 39.44 64.46
N ALA A 5 -39.21 39.12 64.83
CA ALA A 5 -39.71 37.75 64.83
C ALA A 5 -39.81 37.18 63.41
N ASN A 6 -40.25 38.00 62.45
CA ASN A 6 -40.34 37.59 61.04
C ASN A 6 -38.96 37.39 60.40
N PHE A 7 -37.96 38.22 60.74
CA PHE A 7 -36.59 38.04 60.26
C PHE A 7 -35.98 36.72 60.75
N LYS A 8 -36.20 36.37 62.04
CA LYS A 8 -35.71 35.10 62.61
C LYS A 8 -36.38 33.89 61.95
N LYS A 9 -37.69 33.94 61.66
CA LYS A 9 -38.40 32.89 60.90
C LYS A 9 -37.86 32.74 59.48
N ARG A 10 -37.63 33.84 58.77
CA ARG A 10 -37.12 33.80 57.38
C ARG A 10 -35.73 33.18 57.30
N ARG A 11 -34.83 33.54 58.23
CA ARG A 11 -33.47 32.99 58.28
C ARG A 11 -33.43 31.48 58.60
N LEU A 12 -34.36 31.00 59.43
CA LEU A 12 -34.47 29.57 59.74
C LEU A 12 -34.99 28.77 58.54
N ALA A 13 -35.99 29.30 57.82
CA ALA A 13 -36.50 28.67 56.61
C ALA A 13 -35.45 28.62 55.48
N GLU A 14 -34.61 29.65 55.36
CA GLU A 14 -33.54 29.70 54.36
C GLU A 14 -32.39 28.73 54.68
N LYS A 15 -32.01 28.60 55.97
CA LYS A 15 -31.05 27.57 56.40
C LYS A 15 -31.59 26.15 56.21
N ALA A 16 -32.88 25.92 56.44
CA ALA A 16 -33.51 24.62 56.21
C ALA A 16 -33.49 24.26 54.71
N LYS A 17 -33.73 25.23 53.82
CA LYS A 17 -33.62 25.03 52.36
C LYS A 17 -32.18 24.75 51.93
N GLN A 18 -31.20 25.46 52.45
CA GLN A 18 -29.79 25.21 52.12
C GLN A 18 -29.33 23.83 52.59
N ASN A 19 -29.73 23.39 53.79
CA ASN A 19 -29.41 22.04 54.27
C ASN A 19 -30.10 20.96 53.43
N ALA A 20 -31.36 21.16 53.03
CA ALA A 20 -32.05 20.21 52.15
C ALA A 20 -31.34 20.09 50.79
N VAL A 21 -30.92 21.21 50.19
CA VAL A 21 -30.17 21.21 48.92
C VAL A 21 -28.81 20.52 49.06
N ALA A 22 -28.11 20.74 50.17
CA ALA A 22 -26.83 20.07 50.44
C ALA A 22 -26.99 18.55 50.65
N GLU A 23 -28.05 18.13 51.34
CA GLU A 23 -28.33 16.71 51.56
C GLU A 23 -28.75 16.00 50.26
N THR A 24 -29.57 16.65 49.44
CA THR A 24 -29.95 16.13 48.11
C THR A 24 -28.75 16.06 47.17
N GLY A 25 -27.87 17.08 47.19
CA GLY A 25 -26.63 17.08 46.41
C GLY A 25 -25.69 15.94 46.81
N LYS A 26 -25.56 15.68 48.12
CA LYS A 26 -24.73 14.57 48.61
C LYS A 26 -25.28 13.21 48.20
N LYS A 27 -26.60 12.99 48.32
CA LYS A 27 -27.26 11.75 47.87
C LYS A 27 -27.09 11.52 46.37
N LEU A 28 -27.18 12.56 45.55
CA LEU A 28 -26.94 12.47 44.10
C LEU A 28 -25.50 12.04 43.78
N VAL A 29 -24.50 12.65 44.43
CA VAL A 29 -23.08 12.29 44.24
C VAL A 29 -22.82 10.84 44.67
N ASP A 30 -23.36 10.42 45.82
CA ASP A 30 -23.21 9.04 46.30
C ASP A 30 -23.88 8.04 45.33
N THR A 31 -25.03 8.40 44.75
CA THR A 31 -25.72 7.56 43.74
C THR A 31 -24.91 7.46 42.44
N MET A 32 -24.38 8.58 41.94
CA MET A 32 -23.55 8.58 40.72
C MET A 32 -22.25 7.81 40.90
N LYS A 33 -21.68 7.82 42.12
CA LYS A 33 -20.49 7.03 42.43
C LYS A 33 -20.80 5.53 42.42
N GLY A 34 -21.92 5.11 43.01
CA GLY A 34 -22.37 3.72 42.96
C GLY A 34 -22.55 3.20 41.54
N LEU A 35 -23.20 3.99 40.67
CA LEU A 35 -23.38 3.67 39.25
C LEU A 35 -22.04 3.55 38.49
N ALA A 36 -21.07 4.41 38.81
CA ALA A 36 -19.75 4.38 38.18
C ALA A 36 -18.93 3.15 38.60
N ASP A 37 -19.08 2.70 39.84
CA ASP A 37 -18.39 1.50 40.33
C ASP A 37 -19.04 0.22 39.77
N GLU A 38 -20.38 0.16 39.66
CA GLU A 38 -21.11 -0.91 38.98
C GLU A 38 -20.74 -1.01 37.47
N ALA A 39 -20.57 0.13 36.80
CA ALA A 39 -20.11 0.17 35.42
C ALA A 39 -18.69 -0.42 35.24
N LYS A 40 -17.77 -0.16 36.18
CA LYS A 40 -16.42 -0.75 36.13
C LYS A 40 -16.46 -2.26 36.30
N GLU A 41 -17.28 -2.75 37.22
CA GLU A 41 -17.45 -4.20 37.45
C GLU A 41 -17.98 -4.90 36.20
N THR A 42 -18.97 -4.32 35.51
CA THR A 42 -19.47 -4.89 34.24
C THR A 42 -18.43 -4.88 33.12
N THR A 43 -17.58 -3.85 33.02
CA THR A 43 -16.49 -3.83 32.03
C THR A 43 -15.41 -4.85 32.32
N ALA A 44 -15.06 -5.06 33.60
CA ALA A 44 -14.10 -6.08 34.00
C ALA A 44 -14.61 -7.50 33.69
N LEU A 45 -15.90 -7.76 33.91
CA LEU A 45 -16.55 -9.02 33.55
C LEU A 45 -16.50 -9.29 32.05
N LYS A 46 -16.74 -8.28 31.22
CA LYS A 46 -16.65 -8.40 29.76
C LYS A 46 -15.26 -8.75 29.27
N LEU A 47 -14.24 -8.07 29.81
CA LEU A 47 -12.85 -8.36 29.48
C LEU A 47 -12.44 -9.77 29.91
N LEU A 48 -12.91 -10.22 31.07
CA LEU A 48 -12.65 -11.56 31.59
C LEU A 48 -13.33 -12.64 30.73
N ALA A 49 -14.58 -12.41 30.30
CA ALA A 49 -15.29 -13.29 29.38
C ALA A 49 -14.55 -13.43 28.04
N GLN A 50 -14.07 -12.31 27.50
CA GLN A 50 -13.31 -12.27 26.25
C GLN A 50 -11.94 -12.97 26.37
N LEU A 51 -11.25 -12.80 27.50
CA LEU A 51 -9.95 -13.44 27.75
C LEU A 51 -10.06 -14.95 27.96
N ILE A 52 -11.21 -15.44 28.42
CA ILE A 52 -11.47 -16.86 28.64
C ILE A 52 -12.19 -17.49 27.43
N GLY A 53 -12.70 -16.70 26.48
CA GLY A 53 -13.46 -17.19 25.34
C GLY A 53 -14.82 -17.77 25.72
N CYS A 54 -15.48 -17.24 26.75
CA CYS A 54 -16.77 -17.74 27.25
C CYS A 54 -17.82 -16.64 27.36
N ASP A 55 -19.09 -17.02 27.57
CA ASP A 55 -20.19 -16.07 27.78
C ASP A 55 -20.03 -15.28 29.09
N GLU A 56 -20.38 -13.99 29.08
CA GLU A 56 -20.29 -13.09 30.26
C GLU A 56 -20.93 -13.69 31.53
N SER A 57 -22.02 -14.43 31.38
CA SER A 57 -22.75 -15.08 32.48
C SER A 57 -22.00 -16.23 33.15
N LYS A 58 -21.02 -16.84 32.46
CA LYS A 58 -20.24 -18.00 32.94
C LYS A 58 -18.79 -17.65 33.24
N ALA A 59 -18.35 -16.46 32.83
CA ALA A 59 -16.98 -16.00 32.94
C ALA A 59 -16.37 -16.15 34.34
N ILE A 60 -17.10 -15.75 35.38
CA ILE A 60 -16.64 -15.89 36.77
C ILE A 60 -16.56 -17.35 37.22
N GLU A 61 -17.55 -18.17 36.89
CA GLU A 61 -17.57 -19.59 37.26
C GLU A 61 -16.41 -20.34 36.61
N THR A 62 -16.18 -20.09 35.32
CA THR A 62 -15.07 -20.69 34.56
C THR A 62 -13.71 -20.17 35.05
N ALA A 63 -13.58 -18.88 35.37
CA ALA A 63 -12.36 -18.33 35.97
C ALA A 63 -12.07 -18.94 37.34
N GLN A 64 -13.09 -19.10 38.18
CA GLN A 64 -12.95 -19.74 39.50
C GLN A 64 -12.46 -21.18 39.34
N GLN A 65 -13.04 -21.94 38.40
CA GLN A 65 -12.63 -23.30 38.11
C GLN A 65 -11.17 -23.37 37.63
N TYR A 66 -10.71 -22.41 36.82
CA TYR A 66 -9.31 -22.35 36.39
C TYR A 66 -8.35 -21.98 37.52
N VAL A 67 -8.76 -21.11 38.43
CA VAL A 67 -8.00 -20.82 39.66
C VAL A 67 -7.91 -22.06 40.55
N ASP A 68 -9.02 -22.79 40.73
CA ASP A 68 -9.08 -24.02 41.52
C ASP A 68 -8.26 -25.15 40.89
N GLN A 69 -8.21 -25.21 39.56
CA GLN A 69 -7.36 -26.13 38.80
C GLN A 69 -5.90 -25.65 38.67
N ASN A 70 -5.55 -24.49 39.26
CA ASN A 70 -4.22 -23.87 39.22
C ASN A 70 -3.70 -23.67 37.78
N ILE A 71 -4.62 -23.40 36.84
CA ILE A 71 -4.30 -23.10 35.45
C ILE A 71 -3.83 -21.65 35.38
N LYS A 72 -2.55 -21.48 35.01
CA LYS A 72 -1.89 -20.17 34.90
C LYS A 72 -1.71 -19.70 33.46
N HIS A 73 -2.03 -20.56 32.49
CA HIS A 73 -1.85 -20.31 31.07
C HIS A 73 -3.21 -20.48 30.38
N PHE A 74 -3.64 -19.44 29.68
CA PHE A 74 -4.86 -19.44 28.88
C PHE A 74 -4.43 -19.55 27.43
N ASP A 75 -4.71 -20.71 26.82
CA ASP A 75 -4.56 -20.85 25.38
C ASP A 75 -5.79 -20.24 24.71
N LEU A 76 -5.60 -19.06 24.10
CA LEU A 76 -6.64 -18.23 23.48
C LEU A 76 -7.07 -18.77 22.09
N GLY A 77 -6.78 -20.03 21.79
CA GLY A 77 -7.08 -20.63 20.49
C GLY A 77 -6.10 -20.21 19.40
N PHE A 78 -4.85 -19.91 19.77
CA PHE A 78 -3.78 -19.91 18.78
C PHE A 78 -3.37 -21.37 18.58
N ASP A 79 -4.03 -22.02 17.63
CA ASP A 79 -3.66 -23.37 17.20
C ASP A 79 -2.71 -23.26 16.00
N PRO A 80 -1.38 -23.34 16.21
CA PRO A 80 -0.41 -23.30 15.12
C PRO A 80 -0.52 -24.53 14.18
N ALA A 81 -1.36 -25.51 14.49
CA ALA A 81 -1.59 -26.70 13.67
C ALA A 81 -2.79 -26.56 12.69
N VAL A 82 -3.52 -25.44 12.70
CA VAL A 82 -4.58 -25.20 11.71
C VAL A 82 -3.96 -24.92 10.33
N GLU A 83 -4.22 -25.80 9.37
CA GLU A 83 -3.82 -25.60 7.97
C GLU A 83 -4.47 -24.31 7.41
N GLY A 84 -3.65 -23.28 7.17
CA GLY A 84 -4.05 -22.10 6.38
C GLY A 84 -3.94 -20.74 7.07
N GLU A 85 -3.59 -20.66 8.35
CA GLU A 85 -3.21 -19.39 8.99
C GLU A 85 -1.69 -19.22 9.06
N ASP A 86 -1.25 -17.95 9.05
CA ASP A 86 0.15 -17.54 8.99
C ASP A 86 1.02 -18.37 9.95
N LYS A 87 1.82 -19.28 9.39
CA LYS A 87 2.89 -19.98 10.09
C LYS A 87 3.96 -18.94 10.42
N THR A 88 3.75 -18.13 11.45
CA THR A 88 4.87 -17.49 12.14
C THR A 88 5.82 -18.61 12.51
N ALA A 89 7.05 -18.60 11.99
CA ALA A 89 8.01 -19.69 12.12
C ALA A 89 8.07 -20.22 13.56
N VAL A 90 7.36 -21.31 13.82
CA VAL A 90 7.37 -22.01 15.10
C VAL A 90 8.53 -22.97 15.02
N ALA A 91 9.61 -22.64 15.71
CA ALA A 91 10.69 -23.60 15.92
C ALA A 91 10.18 -24.67 16.88
N GLU A 92 10.15 -25.93 16.46
CA GLU A 92 9.78 -27.02 17.36
C GLU A 92 10.93 -27.26 18.34
N VAL A 93 10.68 -27.09 19.62
CA VAL A 93 11.69 -27.27 20.67
C VAL A 93 11.40 -28.57 21.40
N THR A 94 12.32 -29.52 21.34
CA THR A 94 12.26 -30.71 22.19
C THR A 94 12.99 -30.43 23.50
N LEU A 95 12.35 -30.79 24.62
CA LEU A 95 12.90 -30.64 25.97
C LEU A 95 13.31 -32.01 26.52
N ASP A 96 14.39 -32.05 27.29
CA ASP A 96 14.84 -33.23 28.03
C ASP A 96 13.93 -33.51 29.26
N GLU A 97 14.12 -34.65 29.91
CA GLU A 97 13.37 -35.05 31.13
C GLU A 97 13.53 -34.07 32.31
N LYS A 98 14.46 -33.10 32.23
CA LYS A 98 14.72 -32.07 33.25
C LYS A 98 14.20 -30.69 32.83
N GLY A 99 13.55 -30.59 31.66
CA GLY A 99 13.00 -29.36 31.12
C GLY A 99 14.02 -28.43 30.46
N ASN A 100 15.22 -28.91 30.11
CA ASN A 100 16.18 -28.16 29.30
C ASN A 100 15.96 -28.41 27.82
N ILE A 101 16.36 -27.46 26.98
CA ILE A 101 16.29 -27.59 25.51
C ILE A 101 17.29 -28.65 25.05
N GLU A 102 16.80 -29.69 24.39
CA GLU A 102 17.59 -30.78 23.81
C GLU A 102 17.83 -30.56 22.32
N ASN A 103 16.79 -30.18 21.57
CA ASN A 103 16.89 -29.86 20.15
C ASN A 103 15.93 -28.74 19.77
N ILE A 104 16.28 -27.98 18.74
CA ILE A 104 15.43 -26.96 18.13
C ILE A 104 15.37 -27.31 16.65
N ASP A 105 14.19 -27.68 16.15
CA ASP A 105 13.97 -27.86 14.73
C ASP A 105 13.89 -26.50 14.03
N VAL A 106 14.86 -26.28 13.16
CA VAL A 106 14.98 -25.07 12.33
C VAL A 106 14.77 -25.38 10.85
N SER A 107 14.35 -26.60 10.49
CA SER A 107 14.08 -27.02 9.10
C SER A 107 13.16 -26.03 8.36
N PRO A 108 12.09 -25.47 8.96
CA PRO A 108 11.26 -24.47 8.28
C PRO A 108 12.01 -23.18 7.88
N VAL A 109 13.06 -22.82 8.63
CA VAL A 109 13.91 -21.66 8.33
C VAL A 109 14.91 -21.99 7.22
N GLU A 110 15.46 -23.21 7.23
CA GLU A 110 16.35 -23.70 6.18
C GLU A 110 15.62 -23.78 4.83
N ASP A 111 14.42 -24.40 4.80
CA ASP A 111 13.58 -24.51 3.61
C ASP A 111 13.23 -23.11 3.05
N ALA A 112 12.83 -22.18 3.92
CA ALA A 112 12.52 -20.81 3.51
C ALA A 112 13.75 -20.07 2.98
N THR A 113 14.95 -20.37 3.50
CA THR A 113 16.21 -19.77 3.03
C THR A 113 16.59 -20.32 1.65
N ASP A 114 16.40 -21.61 1.42
CA ASP A 114 16.66 -22.25 0.12
C ASP A 114 15.69 -21.75 -0.96
N GLU A 115 14.39 -21.67 -0.67
CA GLU A 115 13.38 -21.12 -1.58
C GLU A 115 13.66 -19.65 -1.92
N LEU A 116 14.08 -18.86 -0.92
CA LEU A 116 14.49 -17.47 -1.12
C LEU A 116 15.73 -17.37 -2.02
N ASN A 117 16.73 -18.23 -1.82
CA ASN A 117 17.93 -18.25 -2.66
C ASN A 117 17.61 -18.63 -4.11
N GLU A 118 16.73 -19.60 -4.33
CA GLU A 118 16.28 -19.97 -5.68
C GLU A 118 15.53 -18.80 -6.37
N SER A 119 14.68 -18.10 -5.61
CA SER A 119 13.97 -16.90 -6.08
C SER A 119 14.94 -15.77 -6.45
N ILE A 120 15.96 -15.53 -5.63
CA ILE A 120 17.02 -14.53 -5.90
C ILE A 120 17.79 -14.89 -7.18
N ASN A 121 18.12 -16.16 -7.39
CA ASN A 121 18.83 -16.61 -8.58
C ASN A 121 17.97 -16.43 -9.84
N THR A 122 16.70 -16.83 -9.78
CA THR A 122 15.74 -16.62 -10.87
C THR A 122 15.58 -15.14 -11.21
N ALA A 123 15.43 -14.27 -10.20
CA ALA A 123 15.31 -12.83 -10.39
C ALA A 123 16.59 -12.22 -11.00
N SER A 124 17.76 -12.69 -10.57
CA SER A 124 19.05 -12.22 -11.11
C SER A 124 19.23 -12.60 -12.58
N ASN A 125 18.85 -13.82 -12.96
CA ASN A 125 18.88 -14.25 -14.36
C ASN A 125 17.92 -13.42 -15.23
N ALA A 126 16.69 -13.20 -14.74
CA ALA A 126 15.72 -12.37 -15.43
C ALA A 126 16.21 -10.92 -15.61
N ALA A 127 16.93 -10.36 -14.62
CA ALA A 127 17.54 -9.05 -14.74
C ALA A 127 18.61 -9.01 -15.85
N GLY A 128 19.46 -10.04 -15.95
CA GLY A 128 20.47 -10.15 -17.02
C GLY A 128 19.85 -10.31 -18.42
N ASP A 129 18.73 -11.03 -18.53
CA ASP A 129 17.97 -11.16 -19.78
C ASP A 129 17.36 -9.82 -20.20
N ILE A 130 16.85 -9.04 -19.24
CA ILE A 130 16.31 -7.69 -19.49
C ILE A 130 17.42 -6.74 -19.93
N GLU A 131 18.58 -6.77 -19.29
CA GLU A 131 19.76 -5.98 -19.70
C GLU A 131 20.16 -6.30 -21.14
N SER A 132 20.29 -7.58 -21.47
CA SER A 132 20.61 -8.04 -22.82
C SER A 132 19.56 -7.63 -23.85
N ALA A 133 18.27 -7.64 -23.48
CA ALA A 133 17.19 -7.19 -24.34
C ALA A 133 17.21 -5.67 -24.54
N ALA A 134 17.54 -4.91 -23.50
CA ALA A 134 17.67 -3.46 -23.56
C ALA A 134 18.82 -3.04 -24.48
N ASP A 135 19.97 -3.72 -24.39
CA ASP A 135 21.12 -3.47 -25.28
C ASP A 135 20.75 -3.71 -26.75
N LYS A 136 20.12 -4.86 -27.05
CA LYS A 136 19.64 -5.16 -28.40
C LYS A 136 18.62 -4.14 -28.92
N ALA A 137 17.74 -3.66 -28.05
CA ALA A 137 16.76 -2.63 -28.39
C ALA A 137 17.46 -1.28 -28.67
N SER A 138 18.51 -0.95 -27.92
CA SER A 138 19.33 0.25 -28.13
C SER A 138 20.07 0.20 -29.46
N ASP A 139 20.68 -0.94 -29.79
CA ASP A 139 21.35 -1.15 -31.08
C ASP A 139 20.35 -1.03 -32.24
N ALA A 140 19.20 -1.69 -32.15
CA ALA A 140 18.15 -1.59 -33.16
C ALA A 140 17.60 -0.16 -33.31
N ALA A 141 17.46 0.58 -32.22
CA ALA A 141 17.05 1.98 -32.26
C ALA A 141 18.09 2.87 -32.95
N SER A 142 19.38 2.59 -32.73
CA SER A 142 20.48 3.30 -33.40
C SER A 142 20.50 3.02 -34.91
N ASP A 143 20.31 1.76 -35.31
CA ASP A 143 20.21 1.36 -36.72
C ASP A 143 19.02 2.04 -37.42
N LEU A 144 17.86 2.10 -36.74
CA LEU A 144 16.67 2.79 -37.24
C LEU A 144 16.90 4.30 -37.40
N ALA A 145 17.65 4.93 -36.49
CA ALA A 145 17.97 6.34 -36.60
C ALA A 145 18.82 6.63 -37.85
N TYR A 146 19.86 5.83 -38.10
CA TYR A 146 20.66 5.93 -39.32
C TYR A 146 19.83 5.73 -40.60
N GLN A 147 18.96 4.70 -40.61
CA GLN A 147 18.07 4.49 -41.76
C GLN A 147 17.10 5.65 -41.98
N ALA A 148 16.58 6.26 -40.92
CA ALA A 148 15.69 7.41 -41.04
C ALA A 148 16.39 8.62 -41.67
N ASP A 149 17.65 8.87 -41.30
CA ASP A 149 18.46 9.94 -41.89
C ASP A 149 18.73 9.69 -43.39
N ASP A 150 19.10 8.46 -43.76
CA ASP A 150 19.30 8.07 -45.17
C ASP A 150 18.02 8.23 -46.00
N ILE A 151 16.87 7.83 -45.45
CA ILE A 151 15.57 8.01 -46.11
C ILE A 151 15.27 9.50 -46.29
N ASN A 152 15.51 10.32 -45.27
CA ASN A 152 15.28 11.76 -45.36
C ASN A 152 16.15 12.41 -46.44
N ALA A 153 17.42 12.02 -46.53
CA ALA A 153 18.34 12.48 -47.57
C ALA A 153 17.84 12.09 -48.97
N ALA A 154 17.52 10.81 -49.19
CA ALA A 154 17.00 10.32 -50.46
C ALA A 154 15.68 10.99 -50.88
N ASN A 155 14.81 11.29 -49.90
CA ASN A 155 13.54 11.96 -50.17
C ASN A 155 13.74 13.44 -50.56
N SER A 156 14.77 14.09 -50.00
CA SER A 156 15.19 15.43 -50.43
C SER A 156 15.68 15.42 -51.88
N ASP A 157 16.56 14.47 -52.24
CA ASP A 157 17.07 14.33 -53.61
C ASP A 157 15.94 14.04 -54.62
N LEU A 158 15.00 13.17 -54.24
CA LEU A 158 13.81 12.89 -55.07
C LEU A 158 12.94 14.14 -55.26
N LYS A 159 12.79 14.97 -54.22
CA LYS A 159 12.03 16.22 -54.34
C LYS A 159 12.69 17.18 -55.32
N ASP A 160 14.01 17.34 -55.24
CA ASP A 160 14.77 18.23 -56.12
C ASP A 160 14.70 17.76 -57.58
N THR A 161 14.87 16.45 -57.83
CA THR A 161 14.74 15.87 -59.18
C THR A 161 13.32 16.02 -59.76
N VAL A 162 12.28 15.88 -58.94
CA VAL A 162 10.89 16.13 -59.37
C VAL A 162 10.65 17.61 -59.69
N GLU A 163 11.23 18.53 -58.93
CA GLU A 163 11.17 19.96 -59.24
C GLU A 163 11.90 20.29 -60.56
N GLU A 164 13.03 19.66 -60.85
CA GLU A 164 13.72 19.79 -62.14
C GLU A 164 12.90 19.25 -63.31
N LEU A 165 12.25 18.10 -63.15
CA LEU A 165 11.36 17.53 -64.18
C LEU A 165 10.11 18.39 -64.44
N LYS A 166 9.66 19.16 -63.45
CA LYS A 166 8.55 20.12 -63.59
C LYS A 166 8.95 21.42 -64.28
N LYS A 167 10.24 21.76 -64.34
CA LYS A 167 10.67 22.92 -65.13
C LYS A 167 10.35 22.62 -66.60
N PRO A 168 9.68 23.52 -67.34
CA PRO A 168 9.37 23.27 -68.73
C PRO A 168 10.68 22.98 -69.44
N SER A 169 10.78 21.80 -70.05
CA SER A 169 11.95 21.36 -70.82
C SER A 169 12.34 22.50 -71.73
N ALA A 170 13.46 23.17 -71.40
CA ALA A 170 13.99 24.25 -72.20
C ALA A 170 14.33 23.61 -73.54
N ALA A 171 13.43 23.82 -74.50
CA ALA A 171 13.55 23.33 -75.84
C ALA A 171 14.99 23.57 -76.31
N GLN A 172 15.65 22.52 -76.80
CA GLN A 172 16.82 22.70 -77.64
C GLN A 172 16.47 23.82 -78.62
N GLU A 173 17.18 24.94 -78.54
CA GLU A 173 17.09 25.99 -79.54
C GLU A 173 17.57 25.38 -80.86
N SER A 174 16.64 24.76 -81.59
CA SER A 174 16.86 24.40 -82.98
C SER A 174 16.99 25.72 -83.73
N SER A 175 18.24 26.12 -83.95
CA SER A 175 18.62 27.27 -84.76
C SER A 175 18.10 27.07 -86.19
N ASN A 176 16.87 27.54 -86.42
CA ASN A 176 16.24 27.58 -87.73
C ASN A 176 16.63 28.89 -88.42
N SER A 177 17.83 28.96 -89.01
CA SER A 177 18.23 30.10 -89.83
C SER A 177 17.72 29.92 -91.26
N LYS A 178 16.46 30.33 -91.49
CA LYS A 178 15.91 30.50 -92.84
C LYS A 178 15.80 31.98 -93.16
N SER A 179 16.62 32.41 -94.12
CA SER A 179 16.32 33.39 -95.19
C SER A 179 17.42 34.43 -95.41
N LYS A 180 18.05 34.35 -96.59
CA LYS A 180 18.18 35.50 -97.49
C LYS A 180 18.48 35.02 -98.90
N ALA A 181 17.47 35.17 -99.77
CA ALA A 181 17.65 35.12 -101.21
C ALA A 181 18.39 36.39 -101.68
N LYS A 182 19.45 36.22 -102.46
CA LYS A 182 19.92 37.09 -103.56
C LYS A 182 21.26 36.52 -104.08
N GLN A 183 21.27 35.87 -105.23
CA GLN A 183 21.46 36.43 -106.58
C GLN A 183 22.94 36.53 -106.99
N LYS A 184 23.19 35.94 -108.17
CA LYS A 184 24.15 36.29 -109.24
C LYS A 184 25.58 35.74 -109.20
N ASN A 185 25.85 35.04 -110.32
CA ASN A 185 27.06 35.05 -111.13
C ASN A 185 28.28 34.38 -110.47
N SER A 186 29.20 33.71 -111.15
CA SER A 186 29.57 33.57 -112.57
C SER A 186 30.60 32.43 -112.58
N LEU A 187 30.53 31.48 -113.52
CA LEU A 187 31.40 31.46 -114.71
C LEU A 187 32.90 31.45 -114.38
N LYS A 188 33.55 30.28 -114.58
CA LYS A 188 34.66 30.02 -115.53
C LYS A 188 35.38 28.73 -115.10
N LYS A 189 35.33 27.69 -115.92
CA LYS A 189 36.16 27.38 -117.12
C LYS A 189 37.38 26.56 -116.73
#